data_AF-A0A4P9YX00-F1
#
_entry.id   AF-A0A4P9YX00-F1
#
_cell.length_a   1.000
_cell.length_b   1.000
_cell.length_c   1.000
_cell.angle_alpha   90.00
_cell.angle_beta   90.00
_cell.angle_gamma   90.00
#
_symmetry.space_group_name_H-M   'P 1'
#
loop_
_entity.id
_entity.type
_entity.pdbx_description
1 polymer ?
#
loop_
_entity_poly.entity_id
_entity_poly.type
_entity_poly.pdbx_seq_one_letter_code
_entity_poly.pdbx_strand_id
1 'polypeptide(L)'
;MSRLVVDGQCWGLVKAKDPNYCGNCYGGEKPPSGCCNTCEEVRDAYMRKGWSFTNPDQIEQCVKEHWSEKMQAQEKEGCNIHGRLEVSKVTGNFHLALGRTFSASGAHVHDLSPFLSRRYDFAHEIHELRFGERLNDVVNPLDGQSQDVYKHDCPGNE
;
A
#
# COMPACT_ATOMS: atom_id res chain seq x y z
N MET A 1 -22.23 19.84 -23.84
CA MET A 1 -22.93 19.44 -22.59
C MET A 1 -23.75 18.21 -22.92
N SER A 2 -23.25 17.01 -22.65
CA SER A 2 -24.05 15.79 -22.82
C SER A 2 -23.92 14.95 -21.55
N ARG A 3 -25.05 14.70 -20.90
CA ARG A 3 -25.18 13.80 -19.75
C ARG A 3 -25.51 12.40 -20.27
N LEU A 4 -24.80 11.38 -19.82
CA LEU A 4 -25.19 9.98 -19.97
C LEU A 4 -25.76 9.49 -18.64
N VAL A 5 -26.92 8.83 -18.71
CA VAL A 5 -27.62 8.23 -17.58
C VAL A 5 -27.63 6.72 -17.82
N VAL A 6 -27.09 5.95 -16.89
CA VAL A 6 -27.25 4.49 -16.83
C VAL A 6 -27.70 4.15 -15.41
N ASP A 7 -28.82 3.42 -15.29
CA ASP A 7 -29.40 2.91 -14.03
C ASP A 7 -29.68 3.93 -12.93
N GLY A 8 -30.09 5.15 -13.30
CA GLY A 8 -30.70 6.10 -12.36
C GLY A 8 -29.76 6.72 -11.31
N GLN A 9 -28.46 6.43 -11.36
CA GLN A 9 -27.46 7.04 -10.48
C GLN A 9 -26.56 8.01 -11.26
N CYS A 10 -26.51 9.27 -10.82
CA CYS A 10 -25.54 10.24 -11.31
C CYS A 10 -24.15 9.92 -10.74
N TRP A 11 -23.33 9.17 -11.48
CA TRP A 11 -21.91 9.05 -11.14
C TRP A 11 -21.19 10.31 -11.64
N GLY A 12 -20.56 11.02 -10.71
CA GLY A 12 -19.78 12.21 -11.01
C GLY A 12 -18.71 11.90 -12.06
N LEU A 13 -18.80 12.57 -13.21
CA LEU A 13 -17.76 12.55 -14.22
C LEU A 13 -16.45 12.99 -13.57
N VAL A 14 -15.44 12.11 -13.56
CA VAL A 14 -14.06 12.51 -13.28
C VAL A 14 -13.73 13.61 -14.27
N LYS A 15 -13.63 14.87 -13.80
CA LYS A 15 -13.22 15.99 -14.64
C LYS A 15 -11.89 15.60 -15.29
N ALA A 16 -11.86 15.55 -16.62
CA ALA A 16 -10.61 15.46 -17.36
C ALA A 16 -9.66 16.53 -16.82
N LYS A 17 -8.44 16.13 -16.43
CA LYS A 17 -7.39 17.08 -16.00
C LYS A 17 -7.22 18.11 -17.11
N ASP A 18 -7.09 19.38 -16.72
CA ASP A 18 -6.72 20.45 -17.64
C ASP A 18 -5.46 20.01 -18.41
N PRO A 19 -5.47 20.02 -19.76
CA PRO A 19 -4.32 19.60 -20.57
C PRO A 19 -3.02 20.36 -20.26
N ASN A 20 -3.12 21.54 -19.67
CA ASN A 20 -1.97 22.38 -19.30
C ASN A 20 -1.58 22.27 -17.82
N TYR A 21 -2.22 21.40 -17.04
CA TYR A 21 -1.89 21.23 -15.63
C TYR A 21 -0.53 20.55 -15.45
N CYS A 22 0.37 21.25 -14.74
CA CYS A 22 1.67 20.73 -14.30
C CYS A 22 1.79 20.90 -12.79
N GLY A 23 1.50 19.84 -12.04
CA GLY A 23 1.53 19.89 -10.58
C GLY A 23 2.95 19.94 -10.01
N ASN A 24 3.11 20.56 -8.84
CA ASN A 24 4.38 20.71 -8.14
C ASN A 24 4.82 19.39 -7.47
N CYS A 25 6.12 19.09 -7.48
CA CYS A 25 6.71 17.94 -6.79
C CYS A 25 7.26 18.28 -5.39
N TYR A 26 7.06 19.51 -4.90
CA TYR A 26 7.41 19.98 -3.54
C TYR A 26 8.87 19.72 -3.15
N GLY A 27 9.79 19.91 -4.11
CA GLY A 27 11.22 19.68 -3.93
C GLY A 27 11.66 18.22 -4.07
N GLY A 28 10.74 17.27 -4.30
CA GLY A 28 11.06 15.90 -4.68
C GLY A 28 11.75 15.78 -6.03
N GLU A 29 12.31 14.62 -6.32
CA GLU A 29 12.94 14.33 -7.60
C GLU A 29 11.90 14.14 -8.70
N LYS A 30 11.87 15.09 -9.65
CA LYS A 30 10.84 15.14 -10.70
C LYS A 30 10.89 13.92 -11.62
N PRO A 31 9.74 13.39 -12.06
CA PRO A 31 9.69 12.37 -13.10
C PRO A 31 10.15 12.94 -14.45
N PRO A 32 10.36 12.10 -15.49
CA PRO A 32 10.74 12.56 -16.83
C PRO A 32 9.75 13.55 -17.46
N SER A 33 8.47 13.51 -17.06
CA SER A 33 7.45 14.47 -17.47
C SER A 33 7.64 15.88 -16.88
N GLY A 34 8.50 16.03 -15.85
CA GLY A 34 8.80 17.30 -15.19
C GLY A 34 7.73 17.81 -14.21
N CYS A 35 6.57 17.17 -14.15
CA CYS A 35 5.41 17.56 -13.36
C CYS A 35 4.95 16.39 -12.48
N CYS A 36 4.45 16.68 -11.28
CA CYS A 36 3.80 15.69 -10.41
C CYS A 36 2.31 16.01 -10.39
N ASN A 37 1.53 15.29 -11.19
CA ASN A 37 0.13 15.56 -11.42
C ASN A 37 -0.80 14.78 -10.49
N THR A 38 -0.33 13.69 -9.87
CA THR A 38 -1.11 12.89 -8.91
C THR A 38 -0.45 12.88 -7.54
N CYS A 39 -1.22 12.54 -6.51
CA CYS A 39 -0.65 12.35 -5.17
C CYS A 39 0.44 11.27 -5.18
N GLU A 40 0.23 10.21 -5.97
CA GLU A 40 1.19 9.14 -6.16
C GLU A 40 2.50 9.64 -6.80
N GLU A 41 2.43 10.46 -7.86
CA GLU A 41 3.62 11.02 -8.49
C GLU A 41 4.45 11.90 -7.55
N VAL A 42 3.80 12.64 -6.63
CA VAL A 42 4.50 13.41 -5.58
C VAL A 42 5.18 12.46 -4.59
N ARG A 43 4.50 11.39 -4.17
CA ARG A 43 5.08 10.36 -3.28
C ARG A 43 6.27 9.67 -3.93
N ASP A 44 6.18 9.34 -5.23
CA ASP A 44 7.29 8.77 -6.01
C ASP A 44 8.50 9.71 -6.05
N ALA A 45 8.24 11.01 -6.23
CA ALA A 45 9.28 12.02 -6.26
C ALA A 45 10.02 12.13 -4.92
N TYR A 46 9.31 11.99 -3.80
CA TYR A 46 9.92 11.96 -2.47
C TYR A 46 10.73 10.68 -2.27
N MET A 47 10.19 9.53 -2.68
CA MET A 47 10.86 8.24 -2.55
C MET A 47 12.16 8.15 -3.36
N ARG A 48 12.17 8.63 -4.61
CA ARG A 48 13.41 8.71 -5.41
C ARG A 48 14.49 9.55 -4.73
N LYS A 49 14.05 10.60 -4.04
CA LYS A 49 14.92 11.49 -3.24
C LYS A 49 15.29 10.92 -1.86
N GLY A 50 14.68 9.81 -1.43
CA GLY A 50 14.87 9.21 -0.10
C GLY A 50 14.18 9.97 1.03
N TRP A 51 13.10 10.69 0.74
CA TRP A 51 12.34 11.48 1.72
C TRP A 51 11.07 10.75 2.18
N SER A 52 10.75 10.87 3.47
CA SER A 52 9.51 10.39 4.07
C SER A 52 8.30 11.22 3.66
N PHE A 53 7.15 10.57 3.49
CA PHE A 53 5.89 11.23 3.18
C PHE A 53 5.03 11.42 4.44
N THR A 54 5.12 12.59 5.08
CA THR A 54 4.49 12.85 6.39
C THR A 54 3.22 13.72 6.34
N ASN A 55 3.13 14.67 5.40
CA ASN A 55 2.10 15.72 5.42
C ASN A 55 1.27 15.73 4.12
N PRO A 56 0.33 14.77 3.94
CA PRO A 56 -0.52 14.71 2.74
C PRO A 56 -1.41 15.95 2.59
N ASP A 57 -1.83 16.56 3.69
CA ASP A 57 -2.78 17.69 3.69
C ASP A 57 -2.15 19.00 3.17
N GLN A 58 -0.82 19.06 3.02
CA GLN A 58 -0.11 20.20 2.43
C GLN A 58 0.13 20.04 0.92
N ILE A 59 -0.31 18.94 0.33
CA ILE A 59 -0.06 18.58 -1.07
C ILE A 59 -1.37 18.64 -1.82
N GLU A 60 -1.52 19.61 -2.73
CA GLU A 60 -2.78 19.87 -3.43
C GLU A 60 -3.34 18.63 -4.13
N GLN A 61 -2.46 17.80 -4.68
CA GLN A 61 -2.83 16.58 -5.40
C GLN A 61 -3.45 15.56 -4.46
N CYS A 62 -2.91 15.44 -3.24
CA CYS A 62 -3.40 14.51 -2.23
C CYS A 62 -4.71 14.99 -1.59
N VAL A 63 -4.83 16.29 -1.32
CA VAL A 63 -6.08 16.90 -0.83
C VAL A 63 -7.19 16.72 -1.87
N LYS A 64 -6.90 17.03 -3.14
CA LYS A 64 -7.87 16.91 -4.25
C LYS A 64 -8.29 15.46 -4.52
N GLU A 65 -7.39 14.51 -4.31
CA GLU A 65 -7.67 13.09 -4.47
C GLU A 65 -8.29 12.44 -3.23
N HIS A 66 -8.57 13.23 -2.17
CA HIS A 66 -9.10 12.77 -0.89
C HIS A 66 -8.28 11.63 -0.29
N TRP A 67 -6.95 11.80 -0.31
CA TRP A 67 -6.03 10.75 0.11
C TRP A 67 -6.19 10.40 1.58
N SER A 68 -6.26 11.41 2.46
CA SER A 68 -6.40 11.22 3.91
C SER A 68 -7.70 10.49 4.25
N GLU A 69 -8.80 10.82 3.58
CA GLU A 69 -10.10 10.18 3.76
C GLU A 69 -10.09 8.73 3.25
N LYS A 70 -9.45 8.47 2.10
CA LYS A 70 -9.25 7.11 1.58
C LYS A 70 -8.46 6.24 2.56
N MET A 71 -7.40 6.79 3.15
CA MET A 71 -6.62 6.07 4.17
C MET A 71 -7.41 5.83 5.47
N GLN A 72 -8.36 6.69 5.81
CA GLN A 72 -9.26 6.45 6.95
C GLN A 72 -10.31 5.39 6.62
N ALA A 73 -10.86 5.39 5.40
CA ALA A 73 -11.81 4.38 4.97
C ALA A 73 -11.19 2.97 4.96
N GLN A 74 -9.94 2.86 4.49
CA GLN A 74 -9.19 1.61 4.45
C GLN A 74 -8.73 1.10 5.82
N GLU A 75 -8.79 1.91 6.88
CA GLU A 75 -8.32 1.51 8.21
C GLU A 75 -9.06 0.30 8.77
N LYS A 76 -10.32 0.08 8.34
CA LYS A 76 -11.16 -1.05 8.78
C LYS A 76 -11.20 -2.19 7.77
N GLU A 77 -10.46 -2.08 6.68
CA GLU A 77 -10.44 -3.10 5.64
C GLU A 77 -9.34 -4.15 5.93
N GLY A 78 -9.60 -5.38 5.48
CA GLY A 78 -8.59 -6.44 5.40
C GLY A 78 -8.07 -6.56 3.96
N CYS A 79 -6.89 -7.14 3.80
CA CYS A 79 -6.31 -7.41 2.48
C CYS A 79 -6.42 -8.90 2.14
N ASN A 80 -6.95 -9.24 0.96
CA ASN A 80 -6.84 -10.59 0.40
C ASN A 80 -5.66 -10.61 -0.59
N ILE A 81 -4.60 -11.32 -0.22
CA ILE A 81 -3.38 -11.43 -1.03
C ILE A 81 -3.32 -12.84 -1.60
N HIS A 82 -3.31 -12.94 -2.92
CA HIS A 82 -3.10 -14.20 -3.64
C HIS A 82 -2.16 -13.97 -4.82
N GLY A 83 -1.29 -14.93 -5.09
CA GLY A 83 -0.35 -14.81 -6.21
C GLY A 83 0.76 -15.85 -6.18
N ARG A 84 1.72 -15.68 -7.09
CA ARG A 84 2.94 -16.49 -7.19
C ARG A 84 4.14 -15.55 -7.27
N LEU A 85 5.16 -15.83 -6.48
CA LEU A 85 6.42 -15.10 -6.50
C LEU A 85 7.52 -16.01 -7.05
N GLU A 86 8.25 -15.54 -8.06
CA GLU A 86 9.45 -16.19 -8.55
C GLU A 86 10.65 -15.65 -7.81
N VAL A 87 11.34 -16.52 -7.08
CA VAL A 87 12.49 -16.15 -6.24
C VAL A 87 13.68 -17.04 -6.56
N SER A 88 14.88 -16.53 -6.32
CA SER A 88 16.09 -17.35 -6.39
C SER A 88 16.04 -18.44 -5.31
N LYS A 89 16.45 -19.67 -5.65
CA LYS A 89 16.49 -20.80 -4.72
C LYS A 89 17.69 -20.70 -3.77
N VAL A 90 17.63 -19.75 -2.84
CA VAL A 90 18.65 -19.47 -1.81
C VAL A 90 17.96 -19.21 -0.47
N THR A 91 18.73 -19.23 0.63
CA THR A 91 18.21 -18.83 1.95
C THR A 91 17.75 -17.37 1.91
N GLY A 92 16.56 -17.11 2.45
CA GLY A 92 16.01 -15.76 2.48
C GLY A 92 14.77 -15.67 3.36
N ASN A 93 14.17 -14.49 3.36
CA ASN A 93 12.89 -14.21 4.00
C ASN A 93 11.97 -13.48 3.01
N PHE A 94 10.67 -13.57 3.25
CA PHE A 94 9.70 -12.64 2.69
C PHE A 94 8.87 -12.13 3.85
N HIS A 95 8.62 -10.82 3.88
CA HIS A 95 7.85 -10.19 4.93
C HIS A 95 6.69 -9.43 4.30
N LEU A 96 5.52 -9.51 4.93
CA LEU A 96 4.41 -8.63 4.68
C LEU A 96 4.43 -7.56 5.77
N ALA A 97 4.61 -6.31 5.38
CA ALA A 97 4.59 -5.19 6.30
C ALA A 97 3.88 -4.00 5.66
N LEU A 98 3.40 -3.12 6.53
CA LEU A 98 2.66 -1.93 6.14
C LEU A 98 3.51 -0.96 5.35
N GLY A 99 2.82 -0.07 4.65
CA GLY A 99 3.47 1.01 3.94
C GLY A 99 4.13 0.61 2.64
N ARG A 100 4.58 1.64 1.94
CA ARG A 100 5.12 1.50 0.60
C ARG A 100 6.56 1.01 0.68
N THR A 101 6.88 0.00 -0.11
CA THR A 101 8.24 -0.55 -0.18
C THR A 101 9.12 0.25 -1.12
N PHE A 102 10.38 0.45 -0.74
CA PHE A 102 11.44 0.90 -1.61
C PHE A 102 12.78 0.27 -1.24
N SER A 103 13.68 0.25 -2.21
CA SER A 103 15.05 -0.21 -1.99
C SER A 103 15.94 0.99 -1.71
N ALA A 104 16.56 1.02 -0.53
CA ALA A 104 17.56 2.02 -0.16
C ALA A 104 18.81 1.29 0.34
N SER A 105 19.98 1.62 -0.22
CA SER A 105 21.27 1.03 0.18
C SER A 105 21.31 -0.50 0.18
N GLY A 106 20.59 -1.15 -0.74
CA GLY A 106 20.51 -2.61 -0.83
C GLY A 106 19.57 -3.28 0.17
N ALA A 107 18.88 -2.51 1.03
CA ALA A 107 17.85 -3.02 1.94
C ALA A 107 16.44 -2.76 1.39
N HIS A 108 15.51 -3.65 1.71
CA HIS A 108 14.07 -3.42 1.54
C HIS A 108 13.54 -2.64 2.74
N VAL A 109 13.05 -1.43 2.49
CA VAL A 109 12.55 -0.49 3.51
C VAL A 109 11.07 -0.23 3.27
N HIS A 110 10.32 -0.10 4.35
CA HIS A 110 8.92 0.29 4.33
C HIS A 110 8.79 1.75 4.79
N ASP A 111 8.13 2.60 3.99
CA ASP A 111 7.73 3.93 4.46
C ASP A 111 6.50 3.80 5.37
N LEU A 112 6.76 3.76 6.67
CA LEU A 112 5.75 3.70 7.72
C LEU A 112 5.24 5.09 8.13
N SER A 113 5.79 6.18 7.59
CA SER A 113 5.47 7.56 8.01
C SER A 113 3.97 7.86 8.06
N PRO A 114 3.14 7.47 7.07
CA PRO A 114 1.70 7.72 7.15
C PRO A 114 0.95 6.81 8.13
N PHE A 115 1.63 5.80 8.66
CA PHE A 115 1.08 4.80 9.58
C PHE A 115 1.55 5.01 11.03
N LEU A 116 2.60 5.80 11.31
CA LEU A 116 3.16 5.93 12.67
C LEU A 116 2.19 6.37 13.77
N SER A 117 1.09 7.04 13.43
CA SER A 117 0.11 7.56 14.39
C SER A 117 -1.05 6.62 14.70
N ARG A 118 -1.12 5.43 14.07
CA ARG A 118 -2.24 4.48 14.29
C ARG A 118 -1.75 3.11 14.75
N ARG A 119 -2.66 2.34 15.35
CA ARG A 119 -2.42 0.93 15.71
C ARG A 119 -2.88 0.08 14.54
N TYR A 120 -2.07 -0.91 14.17
CA TYR A 120 -2.40 -1.83 13.10
C TYR A 120 -2.42 -3.24 13.62
N ASP A 121 -3.35 -3.99 13.04
CA ASP A 121 -3.55 -5.40 13.26
C ASP A 121 -2.82 -6.17 12.15
N PHE A 122 -2.05 -7.19 12.54
CA PHE A 122 -1.40 -8.14 11.64
C PHE A 122 -2.07 -9.52 11.71
N ALA A 123 -3.31 -9.57 12.21
CA ALA A 123 -4.14 -10.75 12.18
C ALA A 123 -4.28 -11.20 10.73
N HIS A 124 -4.07 -12.48 10.50
CA HIS A 124 -4.07 -13.04 9.16
C HIS A 124 -4.50 -14.50 9.19
N GLU A 125 -5.04 -14.93 8.05
CA GLU A 125 -5.28 -16.33 7.71
C GLU A 125 -4.42 -16.66 6.49
N ILE A 126 -3.60 -17.70 6.60
CA ILE A 126 -2.84 -18.26 5.49
C ILE A 126 -3.72 -19.30 4.83
N HIS A 127 -4.45 -18.92 3.78
CA HIS A 127 -5.28 -19.87 3.04
C HIS A 127 -4.43 -20.96 2.36
N GLU A 128 -3.34 -20.55 1.71
CA GLU A 128 -2.42 -21.48 1.04
C GLU A 128 -1.02 -20.85 0.96
N LEU A 129 0.01 -21.60 1.38
CA LEU A 129 1.41 -21.22 1.19
C LEU A 129 2.24 -22.45 0.80
N ARG A 130 2.76 -22.43 -0.42
CA ARG A 130 3.53 -23.54 -0.99
C ARG A 130 4.76 -23.05 -1.76
N PHE A 131 5.73 -23.94 -1.89
CA PHE A 131 6.93 -23.70 -2.70
C PHE A 131 6.94 -24.66 -3.90
N GLY A 132 6.75 -24.11 -5.09
CA GLY A 132 6.70 -24.87 -6.34
C GLY A 132 5.29 -25.30 -6.73
N GLU A 133 5.21 -26.39 -7.50
CA GLU A 133 3.95 -26.93 -8.01
C GLU A 133 3.14 -27.63 -6.93
N ARG A 134 1.81 -27.65 -7.11
CA ARG A 134 0.91 -28.34 -6.19
C ARG A 134 1.06 -29.86 -6.34
N LEU A 135 1.33 -30.53 -5.22
CA LEU A 135 1.42 -31.98 -5.15
C LEU A 135 0.20 -32.50 -4.38
N ASN A 136 -0.47 -33.53 -4.92
CA ASN A 136 -1.75 -34.01 -4.39
C ASN A 136 -1.64 -34.63 -2.98
N ASP A 137 -0.48 -35.19 -2.64
CA ASP A 137 -0.26 -35.92 -1.38
C ASP A 137 0.53 -35.09 -0.35
N VAL A 138 0.68 -33.78 -0.57
CA VAL A 138 1.42 -32.88 0.32
C VAL A 138 0.48 -31.87 0.94
N VAL A 139 0.41 -31.89 2.27
CA VAL A 139 -0.27 -30.87 3.07
C VAL A 139 0.78 -29.90 3.58
N ASN A 140 0.69 -28.61 3.20
CA ASN A 140 1.65 -27.63 3.69
C ASN A 140 1.29 -27.25 5.15
N PRO A 141 2.26 -27.16 6.06
CA PRO A 141 1.98 -26.89 7.47
C PRO A 141 1.26 -25.57 7.75
N LEU A 142 1.39 -24.59 6.85
CA LEU A 142 0.83 -23.26 7.01
C LEU A 142 -0.54 -23.09 6.33
N ASP A 143 -1.02 -24.08 5.59
CA ASP A 143 -2.33 -24.01 4.95
C ASP A 143 -3.44 -23.99 6.01
N GLY A 144 -4.37 -23.05 5.89
CA GLY A 144 -5.47 -22.81 6.81
C GLY A 144 -5.09 -22.31 8.21
N GLN A 145 -3.83 -21.89 8.42
CA GLN A 145 -3.39 -21.37 9.72
C GLN A 145 -3.76 -19.91 9.88
N SER A 146 -4.32 -19.56 11.04
CA SER A 146 -4.62 -18.17 11.40
C SER A 146 -3.86 -17.73 12.63
N GLN A 147 -3.48 -16.46 12.66
CA GLN A 147 -3.05 -15.77 13.88
C GLN A 147 -3.85 -14.50 14.03
N ASP A 148 -4.38 -14.29 15.24
CA ASP A 148 -5.07 -13.06 15.62
C ASP A 148 -4.15 -12.21 16.52
N VAL A 149 -4.32 -10.89 16.52
CA VAL A 149 -3.53 -9.96 17.37
C VAL A 149 -3.90 -10.01 18.86
N TYR A 150 -4.79 -10.93 19.27
CA TYR A 150 -5.09 -11.19 20.69
C TYR A 150 -4.70 -12.61 21.13
N LYS A 151 -3.45 -12.75 21.58
CA LYS A 151 -3.19 -13.43 22.85
C LYS A 151 -2.32 -12.53 23.73
N HIS A 152 -2.99 -11.86 24.66
CA HIS A 152 -2.37 -11.37 25.88
C HIS A 152 -1.97 -12.58 26.75
N ASP A 153 -1.00 -13.38 26.30
CA ASP A 153 -0.36 -14.40 27.13
C ASP A 153 0.88 -13.76 27.79
N CYS A 154 0.62 -13.01 28.86
CA CYS A 154 1.59 -12.90 29.94
C CYS A 154 0.92 -13.34 31.25
N PRO A 155 0.99 -14.63 31.60
CA PRO A 155 0.98 -15.06 32.99
C PRO A 155 2.40 -15.49 33.38
N GLY A 156 3.02 -14.74 34.29
CA GLY A 156 4.31 -15.11 34.87
C GLY A 156 4.77 -14.08 35.90
N ASN A 157 4.23 -14.20 37.11
CA ASN A 157 4.87 -13.68 38.31
C ASN A 157 6.11 -14.56 38.59
N GLU A 158 7.30 -13.97 38.61
CA GLU A 158 8.40 -14.26 39.55
C GLU A 158 9.15 -12.96 39.85
#